data_AF-A0A662XJ54-F1
#
_entry.id   AF-A0A662XJ54-F1
#
_cell.length_a   1.000
_cell.length_b   1.000
_cell.length_c   1.000
_cell.angle_alpha   90.00
_cell.angle_beta   90.00
_cell.angle_gamma   90.00
#
_symmetry.space_group_name_H-M   'P 1'
#
loop_
_entity.id
_entity.type
_entity.pdbx_description
1 polymer ?
#
loop_
_entity_poly.entity_id
_entity_poly.type
_entity_poly.pdbx_seq_one_letter_code
_entity_poly.pdbx_strand_id
1 'polypeptide(L)'
;MLKRGAASARGFSQLAFPAPPPAPTRRVVVTGMGAVTPFGVGVQRSWEALLDSQCAVQTIDSLADTGLACTIGAAVPRGEGEHAFRTKDWANPKNFRSQEVDFIAFALAAGPLGAPGLLSRCMQSVQLMWTDSCVCWLLRGNVWSAADEAIKDSGWTPTSDEERERAGPNHACVTACATGSHSIGDASRFIRHGDADVMVAGGTESSINELSMCGFLRAQALSTKEYEHAKKRGARIYAEVRGYGLSGDSYHMTAPPENGDGARRAMQAALAQSGLSLSDVGYINAHATSTPLGDRAENTAVKELFGDYAHQLGMSSTKVVARSGAIGHLLGAAGAVEAIFAIKALQHNVMPPTINLAETTEEFTLNYVPNQPQEKELRAVLSNSFGFGGTNASLLFSK
;
A
#
# COMPACT_ATOMS: atom_id res chain seq x y z
N MET A 1 -48.28 8.62 -42.97
CA MET A 1 -46.99 9.35 -43.08
C MET A 1 -46.91 10.36 -41.94
N LEU A 2 -45.85 10.34 -41.13
CA LEU A 2 -45.58 11.37 -40.12
C LEU A 2 -44.32 12.14 -40.54
N LYS A 3 -44.43 13.45 -40.76
CA LYS A 3 -43.27 14.30 -41.07
C LYS A 3 -42.48 14.55 -39.78
N ARG A 4 -41.24 14.06 -39.70
CA ARG A 4 -40.29 14.52 -38.69
C ARG A 4 -39.93 15.98 -39.00
N GLY A 5 -40.30 16.91 -38.12
CA GLY A 5 -39.79 18.28 -38.17
C GLY A 5 -38.30 18.29 -37.87
N ALA A 6 -37.53 19.09 -38.59
CA ALA A 6 -36.12 19.28 -38.31
C ALA A 6 -35.95 20.11 -37.03
N ALA A 7 -35.67 19.45 -35.90
CA ALA A 7 -35.22 20.15 -34.71
C ALA A 7 -33.83 20.75 -35.00
N SER A 8 -33.70 22.07 -34.88
CA SER A 8 -32.38 22.70 -34.97
C SER A 8 -31.51 22.22 -33.82
N ALA A 9 -30.33 21.69 -34.14
CA ALA A 9 -29.34 21.34 -33.14
C ALA A 9 -28.93 22.63 -32.41
N ARG A 10 -29.34 22.78 -31.15
CA ARG A 10 -28.83 23.84 -30.28
C ARG A 10 -27.34 23.56 -30.10
N GLY A 11 -26.49 24.38 -30.69
CA GLY A 11 -25.04 24.25 -30.56
C GLY A 11 -24.66 24.29 -29.08
N PHE A 12 -23.86 23.31 -28.64
CA PHE A 12 -23.22 23.38 -27.32
C PHE A 12 -22.41 24.67 -27.27
N SER A 13 -22.66 25.52 -26.27
CA SER A 13 -21.89 26.75 -26.09
C SER A 13 -20.43 26.40 -25.85
N GLN A 14 -19.52 26.93 -26.66
CA GLN A 14 -18.07 26.83 -26.46
C GLN A 14 -17.62 27.71 -25.28
N LEU A 15 -18.11 27.39 -24.07
CA LEU A 15 -17.60 27.91 -22.81
C LEU A 15 -16.26 27.24 -22.51
N ALA A 16 -15.25 27.61 -23.31
CA ALA A 16 -13.86 27.28 -23.04
C ALA A 16 -13.41 28.09 -21.82
N PHE A 17 -13.58 27.51 -20.64
CA PHE A 17 -12.94 28.02 -19.43
C PHE A 17 -11.41 28.02 -19.67
N PRO A 18 -10.69 29.09 -19.30
CA PRO A 18 -9.23 29.08 -19.34
C PRO A 18 -8.71 27.96 -18.44
N ALA A 19 -7.59 27.36 -18.80
CA ALA A 19 -6.93 26.39 -17.94
C ALA A 19 -6.68 27.03 -16.55
N PRO A 20 -7.01 26.34 -15.44
CA PRO A 20 -6.80 26.89 -14.11
C PRO A 20 -5.30 27.18 -13.90
N PRO A 21 -4.95 28.24 -13.14
CA PRO A 21 -3.55 28.59 -12.91
C PRO A 21 -2.82 27.42 -12.21
N PRO A 22 -1.55 27.17 -12.54
CA PRO A 22 -0.80 26.06 -11.96
C PRO A 22 -0.62 26.28 -10.45
N ALA A 23 -1.28 25.45 -9.64
CA ALA A 23 -1.15 25.46 -8.19
C ALA A 23 0.26 24.96 -7.78
N PRO A 24 0.91 25.58 -6.78
CA PRO A 24 2.21 25.13 -6.30
C PRO A 24 2.09 23.78 -5.58
N THR A 25 2.66 22.73 -6.18
CA THR A 25 2.61 21.36 -5.64
C THR A 25 3.58 21.17 -4.48
N ARG A 26 3.09 20.74 -3.31
CA ARG A 26 3.93 20.42 -2.13
C ARG A 26 4.70 19.11 -2.32
N ARG A 27 5.90 19.05 -1.75
CA ARG A 27 6.71 17.81 -1.67
C ARG A 27 6.23 16.94 -0.51
N VAL A 28 6.35 15.62 -0.67
CA VAL A 28 5.67 14.62 0.19
C VAL A 28 6.69 13.58 0.65
N VAL A 29 7.01 13.46 1.94
CA VAL A 29 8.02 12.51 2.42
C VAL A 29 7.57 11.67 3.61
N VAL A 30 8.05 10.44 3.64
CA VAL A 30 7.79 9.51 4.74
C VAL A 30 8.71 9.86 5.91
N THR A 31 8.13 10.18 7.07
CA THR A 31 8.89 10.53 8.31
C THR A 31 8.70 9.53 9.44
N GLY A 32 8.16 8.35 9.14
CA GLY A 32 7.80 7.34 10.12
C GLY A 32 6.99 6.24 9.46
N MET A 33 7.21 5.01 9.90
CA MET A 33 6.61 3.79 9.36
C MET A 33 6.33 2.84 10.53
N GLY A 34 5.15 2.23 10.54
CA GLY A 34 4.78 1.17 11.47
C GLY A 34 4.21 0.00 10.68
N ALA A 35 4.41 -1.22 11.17
CA ALA A 35 3.96 -2.43 10.51
C ALA A 35 3.70 -3.53 11.54
N VAL A 36 2.59 -4.25 11.35
CA VAL A 36 2.35 -5.56 11.93
C VAL A 36 2.32 -6.54 10.76
N THR A 37 3.18 -7.55 10.78
CA THR A 37 3.33 -8.53 9.69
C THR A 37 3.32 -9.94 10.25
N PRO A 38 3.27 -10.97 9.40
CA PRO A 38 3.49 -12.36 9.81
C PRO A 38 4.88 -12.64 10.44
N PHE A 39 5.85 -11.73 10.32
CA PHE A 39 7.12 -11.80 11.07
C PHE A 39 7.05 -11.19 12.49
N GLY A 40 5.94 -10.53 12.83
CA GLY A 40 5.70 -9.88 14.12
C GLY A 40 5.39 -8.39 14.03
N VAL A 41 5.33 -7.75 15.20
CA VAL A 41 5.16 -6.30 15.36
C VAL A 41 6.51 -5.60 15.21
N GLY A 42 6.60 -4.68 14.25
CA GLY A 42 7.76 -3.81 14.05
C GLY A 42 8.34 -3.87 12.64
N VAL A 43 8.65 -2.68 12.09
CA VAL A 43 9.27 -2.53 10.76
C VAL A 43 10.66 -3.15 10.70
N GLN A 44 11.47 -3.02 11.76
CA GLN A 44 12.84 -3.52 11.76
C GLN A 44 12.88 -5.06 11.76
N ARG A 45 12.18 -5.72 12.68
CA ARG A 45 11.98 -7.18 12.70
C ARG A 45 11.46 -7.73 11.37
N SER A 46 10.46 -7.06 10.79
CA SER A 46 9.88 -7.46 9.48
C SER A 46 10.86 -7.32 8.32
N TRP A 47 11.78 -6.35 8.38
CA TRP A 47 12.82 -6.12 7.38
C TRP A 47 13.99 -7.09 7.52
N GLU A 48 14.45 -7.34 8.74
CA GLU A 48 15.51 -8.31 9.04
C GLU A 48 15.10 -9.71 8.60
N ALA A 49 13.89 -10.14 8.97
CA ALA A 49 13.33 -11.42 8.53
C ALA A 49 13.27 -11.57 7.00
N LEU A 50 12.96 -10.49 6.28
CA LEU A 50 12.89 -10.47 4.82
C LEU A 50 14.29 -10.58 4.18
N LEU A 51 15.32 -9.91 4.73
CA LEU A 51 16.69 -10.03 4.24
C LEU A 51 17.32 -11.39 4.58
N ASP A 52 17.05 -11.90 5.79
CA ASP A 52 17.39 -13.26 6.24
C ASP A 52 16.70 -14.37 5.41
N SER A 53 15.84 -14.01 4.45
CA SER A 53 15.10 -14.95 3.60
C SER A 53 14.15 -15.87 4.39
N GLN A 54 13.66 -15.42 5.55
CA GLN A 54 12.73 -16.17 6.40
C GLN A 54 11.37 -16.32 5.71
N CYS A 55 10.65 -17.39 6.07
CA CYS A 55 9.28 -17.67 5.63
C CYS A 55 8.31 -17.57 6.81
N ALA A 56 7.21 -16.84 6.65
CA ALA A 56 6.10 -16.83 7.61
C ALA A 56 4.85 -17.57 7.10
N VAL A 57 4.85 -18.10 5.87
CA VAL A 57 3.80 -19.00 5.37
C VAL A 57 3.94 -20.37 6.06
N GLN A 58 2.89 -20.81 6.75
CA GLN A 58 2.84 -22.06 7.49
C GLN A 58 1.47 -22.73 7.34
N THR A 59 1.33 -23.99 7.78
CA THR A 59 0.00 -24.61 7.95
C THR A 59 -0.79 -23.83 9.00
N ILE A 60 -2.08 -23.62 8.75
CA ILE A 60 -3.01 -23.05 9.71
C ILE A 60 -3.83 -24.21 10.29
N ASP A 61 -3.55 -24.60 11.53
CA ASP A 61 -4.14 -25.78 12.17
C ASP A 61 -5.68 -25.74 12.18
N SER A 62 -6.27 -24.56 12.39
CA SER A 62 -7.74 -24.37 12.36
C SER A 62 -8.37 -24.52 10.97
N LEU A 63 -7.58 -24.74 9.91
CA LEU A 63 -8.05 -25.03 8.56
C LEU A 63 -7.79 -26.49 8.15
N ALA A 64 -6.97 -27.24 8.89
CA ALA A 64 -6.46 -28.55 8.45
C ALA A 64 -7.58 -29.56 8.12
N ASP A 65 -8.61 -29.64 8.97
CA ASP A 65 -9.72 -30.59 8.84
C ASP A 65 -10.97 -30.00 8.12
N THR A 66 -10.88 -28.78 7.59
CA THR A 66 -12.03 -28.09 6.96
C THR A 66 -12.39 -28.60 5.56
N GLY A 67 -11.52 -29.41 4.95
CA GLY A 67 -11.67 -29.84 3.54
C GLY A 67 -11.38 -28.74 2.50
N LEU A 68 -10.91 -27.56 2.92
CA LEU A 68 -10.50 -26.48 2.00
C LEU A 68 -9.28 -26.88 1.17
N ALA A 69 -9.27 -26.46 -0.10
CA ALA A 69 -8.16 -26.71 -1.04
C ALA A 69 -6.85 -25.96 -0.68
N CYS A 70 -6.90 -25.01 0.25
CA CYS A 70 -5.74 -24.33 0.81
C CYS A 70 -5.84 -24.29 2.33
N THR A 71 -4.83 -24.86 3.01
CA THR A 71 -4.72 -24.94 4.48
C THR A 71 -3.46 -24.24 5.01
N ILE A 72 -2.77 -23.48 4.15
CA ILE A 72 -1.59 -22.69 4.52
C ILE A 72 -1.90 -21.18 4.49
N GLY A 73 -1.15 -20.41 5.27
CA GLY A 73 -1.28 -18.96 5.36
C GLY A 73 -0.18 -18.34 6.21
N ALA A 74 -0.06 -17.02 6.16
CA ALA A 74 0.93 -16.27 6.94
C ALA A 74 0.21 -15.47 8.04
N ALA A 75 0.29 -15.96 9.28
CA ALA A 75 -0.42 -15.39 10.42
C ALA A 75 0.48 -14.44 11.23
N VAL A 76 -0.08 -13.33 11.72
CA VAL A 76 0.61 -12.49 12.71
C VAL A 76 0.79 -13.30 14.00
N PRO A 77 2.03 -13.48 14.51
CA PRO A 77 2.28 -14.23 15.74
C PRO A 77 1.65 -13.52 16.93
N ARG A 78 1.03 -14.27 17.84
CA ARG A 78 0.30 -13.73 19.02
C ARG A 78 0.81 -14.33 20.31
N GLY A 79 0.75 -13.57 21.40
CA GLY A 79 1.16 -14.00 22.73
C GLY A 79 1.91 -12.92 23.50
N GLU A 80 2.58 -13.31 24.58
CA GLU A 80 3.33 -12.41 25.47
C GLU A 80 4.84 -12.32 25.11
N GLY A 81 5.25 -12.90 23.98
CA GLY A 81 6.65 -12.94 23.53
C GLY A 81 7.12 -11.69 22.80
N GLU A 82 8.43 -11.57 22.59
CA GLU A 82 9.02 -10.47 21.82
C GLU A 82 8.48 -10.44 20.38
N HIS A 83 8.15 -9.24 19.88
CA HIS A 83 7.43 -9.00 18.62
C HIS A 83 6.05 -9.67 18.47
N ALA A 84 5.53 -10.38 19.47
CA ALA A 84 4.20 -10.99 19.40
C ALA A 84 3.08 -9.94 19.55
N PHE A 85 1.97 -10.14 18.83
CA PHE A 85 0.83 -9.24 18.87
C PHE A 85 -0.15 -9.55 20.00
N ARG A 86 -0.64 -8.50 20.66
CA ARG A 86 -1.56 -8.55 21.80
C ARG A 86 -2.72 -7.58 21.56
N THR A 87 -3.86 -8.06 21.06
CA THR A 87 -5.04 -7.25 20.74
C THR A 87 -5.45 -6.31 21.90
N LYS A 88 -5.37 -6.82 23.14
CA LYS A 88 -5.71 -6.14 24.40
C LYS A 88 -4.90 -4.86 24.68
N ASP A 89 -3.70 -4.72 24.10
CA ASP A 89 -2.82 -3.58 24.31
C ASP A 89 -3.25 -2.36 23.49
N TRP A 90 -4.08 -2.58 22.47
CA TRP A 90 -4.49 -1.57 21.48
C TRP A 90 -6.00 -1.36 21.46
N ALA A 91 -6.80 -2.43 21.57
CA ALA A 91 -8.25 -2.39 21.52
C ALA A 91 -8.89 -3.14 22.70
N ASN A 92 -9.89 -2.54 23.35
CA ASN A 92 -10.69 -3.19 24.38
C ASN A 92 -11.74 -4.10 23.72
N PRO A 93 -11.68 -5.45 23.88
CA PRO A 93 -12.59 -6.37 23.20
C PRO A 93 -14.07 -6.22 23.59
N LYS A 94 -14.39 -5.50 24.67
CA LYS A 94 -15.79 -5.23 25.07
C LYS A 94 -16.49 -4.16 24.21
N ASN A 95 -15.74 -3.42 23.40
CA ASN A 95 -16.26 -2.27 22.63
C ASN A 95 -16.54 -2.59 21.15
N PHE A 96 -16.30 -3.84 20.72
CA PHE A 96 -16.31 -4.27 19.32
C PHE A 96 -16.87 -5.70 19.21
N ARG A 97 -17.35 -6.12 18.03
CA ARG A 97 -17.66 -7.53 17.77
C ARG A 97 -16.37 -8.32 17.54
N SER A 98 -16.39 -9.61 17.84
CA SER A 98 -15.17 -10.45 17.90
C SER A 98 -14.32 -10.48 16.62
N GLN A 99 -14.92 -10.29 15.44
CA GLN A 99 -14.21 -10.24 14.15
C GLN A 99 -13.68 -8.83 13.81
N GLU A 100 -14.24 -7.77 14.40
CA GLU A 100 -13.86 -6.37 14.15
C GLU A 100 -12.57 -5.98 14.89
N VAL A 101 -12.31 -6.61 16.06
CA VAL A 101 -11.29 -6.16 17.02
C VAL A 101 -9.87 -6.20 16.44
N ASP A 102 -9.51 -7.25 15.70
CA ASP A 102 -8.12 -7.48 15.28
C ASP A 102 -7.70 -6.63 14.08
N PHE A 103 -8.57 -6.49 13.08
CA PHE A 103 -8.37 -5.55 11.97
C PHE A 103 -8.19 -4.12 12.49
N ILE A 104 -9.00 -3.71 13.48
CA ILE A 104 -8.86 -2.44 14.20
C ILE A 104 -7.52 -2.38 14.94
N ALA A 105 -7.19 -3.40 15.74
CA ALA A 105 -6.02 -3.39 16.61
C ALA A 105 -4.69 -3.46 15.83
N PHE A 106 -4.64 -4.12 14.66
CA PHE A 106 -3.49 -4.06 13.76
C PHE A 106 -3.29 -2.65 13.18
N ALA A 107 -4.36 -1.94 12.80
CA ALA A 107 -4.28 -0.55 12.37
C ALA A 107 -3.77 0.38 13.48
N LEU A 108 -4.20 0.14 14.72
CA LEU A 108 -3.73 0.86 15.90
C LEU A 108 -2.23 0.61 16.17
N ALA A 109 -1.77 -0.64 16.09
CA ALA A 109 -0.39 -1.02 16.33
C ALA A 109 0.60 -0.67 15.20
N ALA A 110 0.10 -0.54 13.97
CA ALA A 110 0.87 -0.01 12.84
C ALA A 110 0.86 1.53 12.76
N GLY A 111 -0.02 2.18 13.53
CA GLY A 111 -0.05 3.63 13.68
C GLY A 111 1.07 4.16 14.58
N PRO A 112 1.33 5.49 14.57
CA PRO A 112 2.14 6.12 15.61
C PRO A 112 1.44 6.01 16.98
N LEU A 113 2.23 5.84 18.04
CA LEU A 113 1.75 5.74 19.42
C LEU A 113 0.86 6.95 19.79
N GLY A 114 -0.22 6.68 20.55
CA GLY A 114 -1.13 7.69 21.11
C GLY A 114 -2.59 7.62 20.63
N ALA A 115 -2.88 7.12 19.42
CA ALA A 115 -4.17 7.36 18.73
C ALA A 115 -5.40 6.40 18.92
N PRO A 116 -5.53 5.48 19.91
CA PRO A 116 -6.61 4.45 19.92
C PRO A 116 -8.06 4.93 19.74
N GLY A 117 -8.45 6.04 20.38
CA GLY A 117 -9.85 6.44 20.50
C GLY A 117 -10.51 6.96 19.21
N LEU A 118 -9.72 7.43 18.24
CA LEU A 118 -10.22 8.06 17.01
C LEU A 118 -10.30 7.07 15.85
N LEU A 119 -9.26 6.26 15.66
CA LEU A 119 -9.22 5.19 14.65
C LEU A 119 -10.41 4.21 14.81
N SER A 120 -10.79 3.91 16.05
CA SER A 120 -12.02 3.20 16.42
C SER A 120 -13.29 3.75 15.74
N ARG A 121 -13.47 5.08 15.70
CA ARG A 121 -14.68 5.71 15.15
C ARG A 121 -14.72 5.70 13.62
N CYS A 122 -13.57 5.87 12.95
CA CYS A 122 -13.53 5.81 11.49
C CYS A 122 -13.84 4.39 10.99
N MET A 123 -13.32 3.35 11.66
CA MET A 123 -13.55 1.96 11.27
C MET A 123 -14.99 1.46 11.54
N GLN A 124 -15.78 2.18 12.34
CA GLN A 124 -17.23 1.96 12.46
C GLN A 124 -18.04 2.51 11.25
N SER A 125 -17.44 3.35 10.39
CA SER A 125 -18.15 4.02 9.29
C SER A 125 -17.95 3.41 7.89
N VAL A 126 -17.00 2.48 7.72
CA VAL A 126 -16.69 1.82 6.42
C VAL A 126 -17.36 0.42 6.32
N GLN A 127 -18.51 0.24 6.97
CA GLN A 127 -19.06 -1.09 7.28
C GLN A 127 -19.99 -1.65 6.16
N LEU A 128 -19.51 -1.76 4.91
CA LEU A 128 -20.29 -2.30 3.78
C LEU A 128 -19.48 -3.24 2.85
N MET A 129 -19.51 -4.54 3.18
CA MET A 129 -19.00 -5.70 2.43
C MET A 129 -17.47 -5.76 2.18
N TRP A 130 -16.90 -6.93 2.50
CA TRP A 130 -15.46 -7.25 2.53
C TRP A 130 -14.70 -6.54 3.66
N THR A 131 -13.55 -7.11 4.08
CA THR A 131 -12.77 -6.60 5.23
C THR A 131 -11.67 -5.62 4.84
N ASP A 132 -11.50 -5.40 3.52
CA ASP A 132 -10.78 -4.30 2.90
C ASP A 132 -11.23 -2.94 3.51
N SER A 133 -10.41 -2.32 4.35
CA SER A 133 -10.70 -0.96 4.85
C SER A 133 -9.45 -0.25 5.32
N CYS A 134 -9.13 0.87 4.66
CA CYS A 134 -7.81 1.48 4.74
C CYS A 134 -7.94 3.00 4.99
N VAL A 135 -7.59 3.45 6.20
CA VAL A 135 -7.90 4.82 6.67
C VAL A 135 -6.78 5.82 6.35
N CYS A 136 -7.15 6.88 5.67
CA CYS A 136 -6.40 8.11 5.47
C CYS A 136 -6.92 9.21 6.40
N TRP A 137 -6.07 9.72 7.29
CA TRP A 137 -6.43 10.71 8.30
C TRP A 137 -5.37 11.79 8.51
N LEU A 138 -5.80 13.04 8.80
CA LEU A 138 -5.00 13.97 9.57
C LEU A 138 -5.78 14.68 10.69
N LEU A 139 -5.08 14.82 11.81
CA LEU A 139 -5.25 15.82 12.87
C LEU A 139 -5.29 17.27 12.33
N ARG A 140 -6.50 17.72 12.01
CA ARG A 140 -7.08 18.84 12.74
C ARG A 140 -8.45 18.33 13.27
N GLY A 141 -8.95 18.83 14.40
CA GLY A 141 -10.36 18.61 14.81
C GLY A 141 -10.68 17.40 15.70
N ASN A 142 -11.00 17.67 16.96
CA ASN A 142 -11.94 16.89 17.80
C ASN A 142 -11.74 15.37 18.04
N VAL A 143 -10.59 14.95 18.61
CA VAL A 143 -10.56 13.91 19.67
C VAL A 143 -9.56 14.31 20.76
N TRP A 144 -10.08 14.63 21.95
CA TRP A 144 -9.38 15.39 23.01
C TRP A 144 -8.68 14.52 24.08
N SER A 145 -7.97 13.47 23.66
CA SER A 145 -7.08 12.72 24.56
C SER A 145 -6.02 11.92 23.79
N ALA A 146 -6.46 11.15 22.79
CA ALA A 146 -5.60 10.33 21.93
C ALA A 146 -4.74 11.15 20.94
N ALA A 147 -5.02 12.44 20.80
CA ALA A 147 -4.21 13.37 20.02
C ALA A 147 -2.92 13.78 20.77
N ASP A 148 -2.92 13.79 22.10
CA ASP A 148 -2.01 14.63 22.88
C ASP A 148 -0.54 14.16 22.86
N GLU A 149 -0.28 12.85 22.79
CA GLU A 149 1.08 12.30 22.59
C GLU A 149 1.55 12.45 21.15
N ALA A 150 0.69 12.12 20.17
CA ALA A 150 1.00 12.31 18.75
C ALA A 150 1.25 13.79 18.39
N ILE A 151 0.62 14.73 19.11
CA ILE A 151 0.88 16.16 19.04
C ILE A 151 2.27 16.50 19.63
N LYS A 152 2.60 16.00 20.83
CA LYS A 152 3.92 16.22 21.45
C LYS A 152 5.06 15.71 20.57
N ASP A 153 4.97 14.48 20.05
CA ASP A 153 5.95 13.90 19.12
C ASP A 153 5.93 14.54 17.71
N SER A 154 4.87 15.26 17.36
CA SER A 154 4.84 16.05 16.13
C SER A 154 5.56 17.40 16.27
N GLY A 155 5.58 17.99 17.47
CA GLY A 155 6.03 19.37 17.71
C GLY A 155 5.05 20.44 17.21
N TRP A 156 3.81 20.08 16.87
CA TRP A 156 2.77 21.01 16.45
C TRP A 156 2.09 21.65 17.67
N THR A 157 2.15 22.98 17.78
CA THR A 157 1.41 23.73 18.80
C THR A 157 0.32 24.57 18.10
N PRO A 158 -0.97 24.25 18.27
CA PRO A 158 -2.07 25.00 17.64
C PRO A 158 -2.09 26.45 18.14
N THR A 159 -2.21 27.41 17.22
CA THR A 159 -2.09 28.85 17.54
C THR A 159 -3.40 29.51 17.99
N SER A 160 -4.54 28.85 17.73
CA SER A 160 -5.88 29.22 18.23
C SER A 160 -6.70 27.97 18.50
N ASP A 161 -7.80 28.08 19.25
CA ASP A 161 -8.74 26.98 19.40
C ASP A 161 -9.50 26.67 18.09
N GLU A 162 -9.68 27.66 17.21
CA GLU A 162 -10.23 27.46 15.85
C GLU A 162 -9.32 26.56 14.99
N GLU A 163 -7.99 26.61 15.17
CA GLU A 163 -7.06 25.63 14.57
C GLU A 163 -7.19 24.22 15.16
N ARG A 164 -7.65 24.09 16.41
CA ARG A 164 -7.90 22.79 17.07
C ARG A 164 -9.20 22.14 16.60
N GLU A 165 -10.18 22.94 16.16
CA GLU A 165 -11.53 22.48 15.83
C GLU A 165 -11.78 22.09 14.37
N ARG A 166 -11.13 22.74 13.38
CA ARG A 166 -11.26 22.36 11.95
C ARG A 166 -11.00 20.87 11.76
N ALA A 167 -11.84 20.11 11.05
CA ALA A 167 -11.52 18.72 10.72
C ALA A 167 -10.51 18.63 9.55
N GLY A 168 -9.50 17.76 9.67
CA GLY A 168 -8.67 17.35 8.53
C GLY A 168 -9.34 16.26 7.67
N PRO A 169 -8.79 15.92 6.48
CA PRO A 169 -9.35 14.87 5.64
C PRO A 169 -9.46 13.52 6.36
N ASN A 170 -10.65 12.92 6.30
CA ASN A 170 -10.95 11.55 6.73
C ASN A 170 -11.46 10.81 5.50
N HIS A 171 -10.63 9.91 4.96
CA HIS A 171 -10.86 9.19 3.71
C HIS A 171 -10.60 7.71 3.92
N ALA A 172 -11.34 6.86 3.20
CA ALA A 172 -11.05 5.44 3.13
C ALA A 172 -11.33 4.96 1.72
N CYS A 173 -10.36 4.27 1.12
CA CYS A 173 -10.54 3.60 -0.16
C CYS A 173 -10.69 2.07 0.04
N VAL A 174 -11.29 1.41 -0.94
CA VAL A 174 -11.53 -0.03 -0.99
C VAL A 174 -11.36 -0.50 -2.43
N THR A 175 -10.25 -1.19 -2.73
CA THR A 175 -9.83 -1.56 -4.11
C THR A 175 -9.02 -2.87 -4.13
N ALA A 176 -9.35 -3.85 -3.28
CA ALA A 176 -8.65 -5.13 -3.16
C ALA A 176 -7.11 -4.96 -3.06
N CYS A 177 -6.36 -5.65 -3.92
CA CYS A 177 -4.90 -5.64 -4.01
C CYS A 177 -4.26 -4.24 -3.95
N ALA A 178 -4.92 -3.21 -4.47
CA ALA A 178 -4.36 -1.87 -4.61
C ALA A 178 -4.59 -0.97 -3.39
N THR A 179 -5.38 -1.39 -2.40
CA THR A 179 -6.06 -0.46 -1.48
C THR A 179 -5.15 0.53 -0.76
N GLY A 180 -4.25 0.09 0.12
CA GLY A 180 -3.33 1.03 0.78
C GLY A 180 -2.28 1.67 -0.14
N SER A 181 -2.08 1.16 -1.36
CA SER A 181 -1.24 1.81 -2.37
C SER A 181 -1.99 3.03 -2.92
N HIS A 182 -3.31 2.91 -3.10
CA HIS A 182 -4.20 4.05 -3.26
C HIS A 182 -4.27 4.92 -1.99
N SER A 183 -4.31 4.38 -0.76
CA SER A 183 -4.28 5.19 0.47
C SER A 183 -3.05 6.10 0.57
N ILE A 184 -1.84 5.56 0.39
CA ILE A 184 -0.62 6.39 0.28
C ILE A 184 -0.74 7.41 -0.83
N GLY A 185 -1.19 6.97 -2.01
CA GLY A 185 -1.26 7.83 -3.18
C GLY A 185 -2.21 9.00 -2.98
N ASP A 186 -3.42 8.74 -2.48
CA ASP A 186 -4.46 9.72 -2.20
C ASP A 186 -4.03 10.67 -1.08
N ALA A 187 -3.43 10.13 0.00
CA ALA A 187 -2.80 10.94 1.04
C ALA A 187 -1.66 11.81 0.49
N SER A 188 -0.86 11.30 -0.45
CA SER A 188 0.17 12.08 -1.12
C SER A 188 -0.44 13.21 -1.97
N ARG A 189 -1.64 13.02 -2.53
CA ARG A 189 -2.38 14.06 -3.26
C ARG A 189 -2.99 15.09 -2.32
N PHE A 190 -3.69 14.69 -1.26
CA PHE A 190 -4.21 15.62 -0.24
C PHE A 190 -3.08 16.50 0.32
N ILE A 191 -1.89 15.91 0.56
CA ILE A 191 -0.71 16.68 0.94
C ILE A 191 -0.22 17.58 -0.21
N ARG A 192 -0.03 17.04 -1.42
CA ARG A 192 0.54 17.76 -2.58
C ARG A 192 -0.32 18.95 -3.03
N HIS A 193 -1.64 18.87 -2.86
CA HIS A 193 -2.60 19.94 -3.17
C HIS A 193 -2.87 20.90 -2.01
N GLY A 194 -2.46 20.54 -0.78
CA GLY A 194 -2.54 21.41 0.40
C GLY A 194 -3.76 21.20 1.30
N ASP A 195 -4.57 20.17 1.05
CA ASP A 195 -5.70 19.75 1.90
C ASP A 195 -5.23 19.22 3.27
N ALA A 196 -3.98 18.77 3.37
CA ALA A 196 -3.37 18.26 4.60
C ALA A 196 -1.88 18.65 4.73
N ASP A 197 -1.40 18.83 5.97
CA ASP A 197 0.00 19.16 6.29
C ASP A 197 0.86 17.94 6.64
N VAL A 198 0.22 16.80 6.90
CA VAL A 198 0.75 15.48 7.30
C VAL A 198 -0.36 14.46 6.95
N MET A 199 -0.11 13.16 6.89
CA MET A 199 -1.20 12.16 6.93
C MET A 199 -0.79 10.95 7.80
N VAL A 200 -1.76 10.12 8.14
CA VAL A 200 -1.60 8.70 8.44
C VAL A 200 -2.48 7.99 7.41
N ALA A 201 -1.88 7.23 6.51
CA ALA A 201 -2.45 6.95 5.19
C ALA A 201 -2.58 5.45 4.92
N GLY A 202 -3.01 4.69 5.91
CA GLY A 202 -2.68 3.27 6.01
C GLY A 202 -3.64 2.28 5.35
N GLY A 203 -3.46 1.03 5.77
CA GLY A 203 -4.30 -0.12 5.49
C GLY A 203 -4.00 -1.24 6.48
N THR A 204 -4.89 -2.22 6.58
CA THR A 204 -4.90 -3.22 7.66
C THR A 204 -5.83 -4.39 7.28
N GLU A 205 -5.67 -5.56 7.90
CA GLU A 205 -6.41 -6.77 7.57
C GLU A 205 -6.43 -7.80 8.70
N SER A 206 -7.53 -8.52 8.91
CA SER A 206 -7.55 -9.68 9.81
C SER A 206 -8.56 -10.74 9.38
N SER A 207 -8.06 -11.85 8.82
CA SER A 207 -8.83 -12.60 7.84
C SER A 207 -8.52 -14.09 7.71
N ILE A 208 -7.73 -14.67 8.61
CA ILE A 208 -7.49 -16.12 8.61
C ILE A 208 -8.70 -16.78 9.31
N ASN A 209 -9.77 -16.95 8.55
CA ASN A 209 -11.01 -17.66 8.90
C ASN A 209 -11.59 -18.31 7.62
N GLU A 210 -12.47 -19.31 7.73
CA GLU A 210 -12.92 -20.11 6.56
C GLU A 210 -13.53 -19.27 5.42
N LEU A 211 -14.46 -18.36 5.75
CA LEU A 211 -15.16 -17.51 4.77
C LEU A 211 -14.18 -16.57 4.06
N SER A 212 -13.32 -15.92 4.84
CA SER A 212 -12.25 -15.11 4.30
C SER A 212 -11.29 -15.97 3.48
N MET A 213 -10.77 -17.11 3.95
CA MET A 213 -9.83 -17.96 3.18
C MET A 213 -10.36 -18.35 1.79
N CYS A 214 -11.66 -18.62 1.65
CA CYS A 214 -12.31 -18.82 0.34
C CYS A 214 -12.20 -17.57 -0.58
N GLY A 215 -12.27 -16.38 0.01
CA GLY A 215 -12.10 -15.09 -0.64
C GLY A 215 -10.71 -14.43 -0.52
N PHE A 216 -9.72 -15.07 0.12
CA PHE A 216 -8.44 -14.45 0.55
C PHE A 216 -7.18 -14.99 -0.14
N LEU A 217 -7.40 -15.70 -1.24
CA LEU A 217 -6.45 -15.90 -2.33
C LEU A 217 -6.10 -14.55 -3.04
N ARG A 218 -6.05 -13.39 -2.33
CA ARG A 218 -6.61 -12.12 -2.88
C ARG A 218 -6.12 -10.67 -2.50
N ALA A 219 -4.96 -10.43 -1.84
CA ALA A 219 -4.09 -9.20 -1.92
C ALA A 219 -4.34 -7.79 -1.22
N GLN A 220 -3.30 -7.00 -0.82
CA GLN A 220 -3.30 -5.96 0.28
C GLN A 220 -2.61 -4.51 0.14
N ALA A 221 -2.60 -3.59 1.21
CA ALA A 221 -2.21 -2.11 1.32
C ALA A 221 -1.65 -1.36 2.67
N LEU A 222 -0.72 -0.34 2.70
CA LEU A 222 -0.31 0.51 3.92
C LEU A 222 -0.04 2.09 3.78
N SER A 223 0.98 2.81 4.37
CA SER A 223 0.97 4.29 4.85
C SER A 223 2.18 5.32 4.67
N THR A 224 2.00 6.70 4.73
CA THR A 224 3.01 7.85 4.53
C THR A 224 2.71 9.32 5.09
N LYS A 225 3.62 10.35 4.93
CA LYS A 225 3.62 11.80 5.46
C LYS A 225 4.15 12.96 4.50
N GLU A 226 4.43 14.21 4.97
CA GLU A 226 4.78 15.48 4.21
C GLU A 226 6.23 16.05 4.43
N TYR A 227 6.77 16.92 3.53
CA TYR A 227 8.15 17.46 3.51
C TYR A 227 8.52 18.75 4.30
N GLU A 228 7.97 19.92 3.99
CA GLU A 228 8.48 21.19 4.56
C GLU A 228 8.08 21.38 6.04
N HIS A 229 6.98 20.76 6.47
CA HIS A 229 6.65 20.58 7.88
C HIS A 229 7.66 19.64 8.55
N ALA A 230 8.08 18.55 7.89
CA ALA A 230 9.09 17.64 8.41
C ALA A 230 10.46 18.29 8.63
N LYS A 231 10.91 19.15 7.70
CA LYS A 231 12.13 19.96 7.87
C LYS A 231 12.05 20.87 9.09
N LYS A 232 10.98 21.68 9.19
CA LYS A 232 10.82 22.69 10.27
C LYS A 232 10.88 22.10 11.68
N ARG A 233 10.44 20.85 11.83
CA ARG A 233 10.44 20.10 13.10
C ARG A 233 11.61 19.11 13.27
N GLY A 234 12.62 19.16 12.40
CA GLY A 234 13.81 18.30 12.48
C GLY A 234 13.57 16.80 12.30
N ALA A 235 12.48 16.41 11.64
CA ALA A 235 12.07 15.01 11.54
C ALA A 235 13.00 14.19 10.62
N ARG A 236 13.28 12.93 11.01
CA ARG A 236 13.96 11.98 10.13
C ARG A 236 13.12 11.71 8.88
N ILE A 237 13.69 12.01 7.72
CA ILE A 237 13.13 11.70 6.41
C ILE A 237 13.61 10.32 5.99
N TYR A 238 12.70 9.50 5.45
CA TYR A 238 13.00 8.13 5.02
C TYR A 238 13.08 7.99 3.49
N ALA A 239 12.13 8.59 2.78
CA ALA A 239 12.07 8.70 1.31
C ALA A 239 11.03 9.75 0.89
N GLU A 240 11.12 10.26 -0.34
CA GLU A 240 10.08 11.09 -0.98
C GLU A 240 9.09 10.25 -1.79
N VAL A 241 7.79 10.53 -1.65
CA VAL A 241 6.71 9.99 -2.48
C VAL A 241 6.62 10.82 -3.75
N ARG A 242 7.36 10.41 -4.77
CA ARG A 242 7.55 11.17 -6.01
C ARG A 242 6.37 10.99 -6.95
N GLY A 243 5.99 9.74 -7.22
CA GLY A 243 4.98 9.39 -8.21
C GLY A 243 3.87 8.49 -7.64
N TYR A 244 2.64 8.75 -8.09
CA TYR A 244 1.46 7.93 -7.85
C TYR A 244 0.67 7.81 -9.16
N GLY A 245 0.81 6.66 -9.81
CA GLY A 245 0.14 6.31 -11.05
C GLY A 245 -0.99 5.32 -10.82
N LEU A 246 -2.07 5.49 -11.59
CA LEU A 246 -3.26 4.64 -11.53
C LEU A 246 -3.64 4.19 -12.94
N SER A 247 -4.29 3.05 -13.06
CA SER A 247 -5.00 2.67 -14.28
C SER A 247 -6.17 1.72 -14.00
N GLY A 248 -7.02 1.53 -15.00
CA GLY A 248 -7.95 0.40 -15.07
C GLY A 248 -7.60 -0.52 -16.25
N ASP A 249 -7.71 -1.84 -16.07
CA ASP A 249 -7.64 -2.83 -17.15
C ASP A 249 -8.90 -2.80 -18.02
N SER A 250 -10.07 -2.61 -17.39
CA SER A 250 -11.40 -2.74 -18.02
C SER A 250 -11.62 -4.07 -18.75
N TYR A 251 -10.93 -5.13 -18.30
CA TYR A 251 -10.83 -6.42 -18.99
C TYR A 251 -11.72 -7.50 -18.37
N HIS A 252 -11.48 -7.87 -17.11
CA HIS A 252 -12.17 -8.95 -16.44
C HIS A 252 -12.21 -8.74 -14.91
N MET A 253 -13.10 -9.44 -14.21
CA MET A 253 -13.35 -9.24 -12.77
C MET A 253 -12.20 -9.75 -11.89
N THR A 254 -11.42 -10.72 -12.37
CA THR A 254 -10.42 -11.46 -11.56
C THR A 254 -9.08 -11.63 -12.26
N ALA A 255 -9.06 -12.25 -13.44
CA ALA A 255 -7.87 -12.37 -14.27
C ALA A 255 -7.39 -11.01 -14.84
N PRO A 256 -6.08 -10.73 -14.83
CA PRO A 256 -5.50 -9.58 -15.53
C PRO A 256 -5.43 -9.81 -17.05
N PRO A 257 -5.27 -8.76 -17.87
CA PRO A 257 -4.98 -8.90 -19.30
C PRO A 257 -3.56 -9.44 -19.51
N GLU A 258 -3.38 -10.39 -20.44
CA GLU A 258 -2.11 -11.11 -20.63
C GLU A 258 -0.92 -10.21 -21.04
N ASN A 259 -1.19 -9.07 -21.67
CA ASN A 259 -0.18 -8.06 -22.02
C ASN A 259 0.20 -7.12 -20.87
N GLY A 260 -0.53 -7.14 -19.75
CA GLY A 260 -0.29 -6.25 -18.61
C GLY A 260 -0.45 -4.76 -18.91
N ASP A 261 -1.17 -4.34 -19.96
CA ASP A 261 -1.24 -2.93 -20.37
C ASP A 261 -1.72 -1.98 -19.26
N GLY A 262 -2.62 -2.42 -18.38
CA GLY A 262 -3.02 -1.63 -17.21
C GLY A 262 -1.89 -1.45 -16.20
N ALA A 263 -1.16 -2.51 -15.85
CA ALA A 263 0.03 -2.43 -15.02
C ALA A 263 1.10 -1.50 -15.63
N ARG A 264 1.32 -1.64 -16.95
CA ARG A 264 2.23 -0.80 -17.75
C ARG A 264 1.83 0.67 -17.68
N ARG A 265 0.54 0.99 -17.85
CA ARG A 265 -0.01 2.35 -17.73
C ARG A 265 0.10 2.92 -16.31
N ALA A 266 -0.12 2.12 -15.27
CA ALA A 266 0.01 2.57 -13.88
C ALA A 266 1.47 2.95 -13.55
N MET A 267 2.43 2.09 -13.89
CA MET A 267 3.86 2.40 -13.75
C MET A 267 4.27 3.62 -14.58
N GLN A 268 3.84 3.71 -15.84
CA GLN A 268 4.10 4.85 -16.72
C GLN A 268 3.57 6.16 -16.16
N ALA A 269 2.37 6.16 -15.56
CA ALA A 269 1.78 7.33 -14.90
C ALA A 269 2.54 7.73 -13.62
N ALA A 270 3.03 6.77 -12.83
CA ALA A 270 3.83 7.04 -11.64
C ALA A 270 5.18 7.69 -12.01
N LEU A 271 5.85 7.15 -13.04
CA LEU A 271 7.07 7.73 -13.62
C LEU A 271 6.82 9.15 -14.15
N ALA A 272 5.80 9.35 -14.98
CA ALA A 272 5.45 10.67 -15.53
C ALA A 272 5.17 11.71 -14.43
N GLN A 273 4.50 11.33 -13.34
CA GLN A 273 4.24 12.23 -12.21
C GLN A 273 5.48 12.50 -11.33
N SER A 274 6.49 11.63 -11.38
CA SER A 274 7.73 11.74 -10.57
C SER A 274 8.76 12.73 -11.13
N GLY A 275 8.73 12.98 -12.44
CA GLY A 275 9.75 13.75 -13.17
C GLY A 275 11.11 13.03 -13.29
N LEU A 276 11.15 11.71 -13.13
CA LEU A 276 12.35 10.88 -13.27
C LEU A 276 12.34 10.08 -14.57
N SER A 277 13.53 9.65 -15.00
CA SER A 277 13.74 8.76 -16.14
C SER A 277 13.54 7.29 -15.77
N LEU A 278 13.34 6.43 -16.77
CA LEU A 278 13.33 4.97 -16.58
C LEU A 278 14.64 4.49 -15.91
N SER A 279 15.78 5.05 -16.33
CA SER A 279 17.12 4.76 -15.81
C SER A 279 17.37 5.18 -14.36
N ASP A 280 16.46 5.93 -13.73
CA ASP A 280 16.55 6.29 -12.31
C ASP A 280 15.95 5.20 -11.39
N VAL A 281 15.12 4.29 -11.91
CA VAL A 281 14.49 3.20 -11.15
C VAL A 281 15.46 2.03 -11.04
N GLY A 282 16.10 1.87 -9.88
CA GLY A 282 17.06 0.79 -9.66
C GLY A 282 16.41 -0.57 -9.38
N TYR A 283 15.20 -0.56 -8.81
CA TYR A 283 14.51 -1.75 -8.30
C TYR A 283 12.97 -1.59 -8.36
N ILE A 284 12.26 -2.70 -8.55
CA ILE A 284 10.80 -2.80 -8.53
C ILE A 284 10.37 -3.82 -7.46
N ASN A 285 9.60 -3.38 -6.48
CA ASN A 285 8.83 -4.27 -5.61
C ASN A 285 7.54 -4.65 -6.35
N ALA A 286 7.52 -5.86 -6.91
CA ALA A 286 6.50 -6.34 -7.85
C ALA A 286 5.16 -6.63 -7.17
N HIS A 287 4.06 -6.55 -7.91
CA HIS A 287 2.79 -7.09 -7.43
C HIS A 287 2.81 -8.63 -7.38
N ALA A 288 3.52 -9.29 -8.29
CA ALA A 288 3.61 -10.74 -8.53
C ALA A 288 3.21 -11.61 -7.32
N THR A 289 2.07 -12.29 -7.48
CA THR A 289 1.31 -12.93 -6.41
C THR A 289 1.53 -14.44 -6.36
N SER A 290 2.56 -14.95 -7.05
CA SER A 290 2.76 -16.38 -7.30
C SER A 290 1.66 -16.98 -8.20
N THR A 291 1.09 -16.18 -9.10
CA THR A 291 0.00 -16.61 -10.00
C THR A 291 0.43 -16.59 -11.47
N PRO A 292 0.23 -17.67 -12.26
CA PRO A 292 0.75 -17.77 -13.62
C PRO A 292 0.33 -16.64 -14.58
N LEU A 293 -0.86 -16.07 -14.41
CA LEU A 293 -1.35 -14.96 -15.23
C LEU A 293 -0.87 -13.60 -14.73
N GLY A 294 -0.87 -13.36 -13.41
CA GLY A 294 -0.47 -12.09 -12.82
C GLY A 294 1.02 -11.83 -12.96
N ASP A 295 1.83 -12.83 -12.60
CA ASP A 295 3.29 -12.74 -12.62
C ASP A 295 3.81 -12.59 -14.07
N ARG A 296 3.16 -13.26 -15.04
CA ARG A 296 3.42 -13.10 -16.48
C ARG A 296 3.03 -11.70 -16.97
N ALA A 297 1.81 -11.24 -16.66
CA ALA A 297 1.32 -9.94 -17.11
C ALA A 297 2.18 -8.77 -16.57
N GLU A 298 2.62 -8.82 -15.31
CA GLU A 298 3.54 -7.81 -14.76
C GLU A 298 4.94 -7.91 -15.39
N ASN A 299 5.49 -9.11 -15.57
CA ASN A 299 6.77 -9.31 -16.26
C ASN A 299 6.75 -8.75 -17.69
N THR A 300 5.65 -8.95 -18.44
CA THR A 300 5.43 -8.33 -19.75
C THR A 300 5.35 -6.81 -19.64
N ALA A 301 4.54 -6.28 -18.71
CA ALA A 301 4.38 -4.84 -18.51
C ALA A 301 5.70 -4.12 -18.15
N VAL A 302 6.57 -4.75 -17.36
CA VAL A 302 7.89 -4.22 -17.01
C VAL A 302 8.82 -4.27 -18.24
N LYS A 303 8.83 -5.37 -19.00
CA LYS A 303 9.60 -5.48 -20.25
C LYS A 303 9.18 -4.44 -21.29
N GLU A 304 7.87 -4.26 -21.51
CA GLU A 304 7.36 -3.25 -22.45
C GLU A 304 7.65 -1.81 -22.01
N LEU A 305 7.64 -1.51 -20.71
CA LEU A 305 7.86 -0.16 -20.21
C LEU A 305 9.34 0.24 -20.15
N PHE A 306 10.22 -0.68 -19.75
CA PHE A 306 11.64 -0.39 -19.55
C PHE A 306 12.52 -0.81 -20.74
N GLY A 307 12.03 -1.64 -21.67
CA GLY A 307 12.79 -2.10 -22.84
C GLY A 307 14.11 -2.75 -22.44
N ASP A 308 15.20 -2.41 -23.15
CA ASP A 308 16.55 -2.92 -22.87
C ASP A 308 17.02 -2.66 -21.43
N TYR A 309 16.52 -1.59 -20.77
CA TYR A 309 16.86 -1.29 -19.38
C TYR A 309 16.21 -2.26 -18.38
N ALA A 310 15.20 -3.04 -18.77
CA ALA A 310 14.59 -4.06 -17.91
C ALA A 310 15.60 -5.10 -17.39
N HIS A 311 16.70 -5.33 -18.12
CA HIS A 311 17.79 -6.22 -17.68
C HIS A 311 18.78 -5.57 -16.69
N GLN A 312 18.69 -4.25 -16.46
CA GLN A 312 19.54 -3.53 -15.50
C GLN A 312 18.88 -3.33 -14.14
N LEU A 313 17.54 -3.32 -14.07
CA LEU A 313 16.79 -3.27 -12.82
C LEU A 313 16.75 -4.63 -12.11
N GLY A 314 16.63 -4.61 -10.79
CA GLY A 314 16.17 -5.77 -10.03
C GLY A 314 14.65 -5.71 -9.84
N MET A 315 13.99 -6.85 -9.77
CA MET A 315 12.57 -6.93 -9.45
C MET A 315 12.34 -8.10 -8.49
N SER A 316 11.54 -7.95 -7.44
CA SER A 316 11.20 -9.08 -6.58
C SER A 316 9.83 -8.95 -5.93
N SER A 317 9.31 -10.07 -5.40
CA SER A 317 8.04 -10.10 -4.67
C SER A 317 8.22 -10.65 -3.27
N THR A 318 7.65 -9.95 -2.29
CA THR A 318 7.64 -10.39 -0.88
C THR A 318 6.47 -11.32 -0.55
N LYS A 319 5.57 -11.54 -1.52
CA LYS A 319 4.24 -12.16 -1.33
C LYS A 319 4.15 -13.65 -1.64
N VAL A 320 5.21 -14.25 -2.20
CA VAL A 320 5.22 -15.61 -2.79
C VAL A 320 4.39 -16.60 -1.96
N VAL A 321 3.50 -17.38 -2.59
CA VAL A 321 2.44 -18.14 -1.87
C VAL A 321 2.72 -19.64 -1.80
N ALA A 322 3.88 -20.08 -2.28
CA ALA A 322 4.41 -21.42 -1.95
C ALA A 322 4.62 -21.59 -0.43
N ARG A 323 4.84 -22.83 0.04
CA ARG A 323 5.09 -23.23 1.44
C ARG A 323 6.28 -22.58 2.16
N SER A 324 6.92 -21.61 1.51
CA SER A 324 8.21 -21.05 1.87
C SER A 324 8.28 -19.53 1.62
N GLY A 325 7.13 -18.86 1.44
CA GLY A 325 7.03 -17.44 1.13
C GLY A 325 7.26 -16.48 2.30
N ALA A 326 7.78 -15.27 2.02
CA ALA A 326 8.21 -14.35 3.06
C ALA A 326 7.04 -13.86 3.95
N ILE A 327 6.08 -13.10 3.39
CA ILE A 327 4.88 -12.65 4.13
C ILE A 327 3.53 -13.12 3.56
N GLY A 328 3.48 -13.80 2.42
CA GLY A 328 2.20 -14.27 1.82
C GLY A 328 1.24 -13.15 1.38
N HIS A 329 -0.06 -13.46 1.17
CA HIS A 329 -1.01 -12.53 0.49
C HIS A 329 -2.56 -12.77 0.62
N LEU A 330 -3.27 -12.87 1.76
CA LEU A 330 -3.79 -11.76 2.60
C LEU A 330 -4.44 -10.56 1.82
N LEU A 331 -5.47 -9.81 2.32
CA LEU A 331 -6.25 -8.75 1.55
C LEU A 331 -6.11 -7.22 1.93
N GLY A 332 -5.53 -6.79 3.06
CA GLY A 332 -5.54 -5.33 3.44
C GLY A 332 -4.24 -4.55 3.79
N ALA A 333 -3.10 -5.14 4.24
CA ALA A 333 -1.76 -4.52 4.54
C ALA A 333 -0.56 -4.50 3.48
N ALA A 334 -0.17 -5.61 2.82
CA ALA A 334 0.99 -5.82 1.91
C ALA A 334 1.46 -4.69 0.97
N GLY A 335 0.75 -4.27 -0.09
CA GLY A 335 1.27 -3.29 -1.10
C GLY A 335 1.77 -1.93 -0.56
N ALA A 336 1.56 -1.65 0.74
CA ALA A 336 2.39 -0.68 1.44
C ALA A 336 3.07 -1.06 2.78
N VAL A 337 2.96 -2.31 3.26
CA VAL A 337 4.12 -2.99 3.89
C VAL A 337 5.29 -3.05 2.88
N GLU A 338 4.98 -3.13 1.59
CA GLU A 338 5.88 -3.18 0.46
C GLU A 338 6.40 -1.81 0.02
N ALA A 339 5.64 -0.74 0.29
CA ALA A 339 6.16 0.62 0.33
C ALA A 339 7.17 0.77 1.47
N ILE A 340 6.87 0.26 2.68
CA ILE A 340 7.84 0.23 3.79
C ILE A 340 9.09 -0.55 3.38
N PHE A 341 8.96 -1.71 2.71
CA PHE A 341 10.10 -2.47 2.18
C PHE A 341 10.82 -1.76 1.02
N ALA A 342 10.12 -1.05 0.13
CA ALA A 342 10.72 -0.25 -0.96
C ALA A 342 11.50 0.96 -0.43
N ILE A 343 10.98 1.62 0.60
CA ILE A 343 11.65 2.71 1.32
C ILE A 343 12.87 2.17 2.08
N LYS A 344 12.76 1.01 2.72
CA LYS A 344 13.90 0.35 3.37
C LYS A 344 14.95 -0.09 2.34
N ALA A 345 14.56 -0.58 1.17
CA ALA A 345 15.48 -0.87 0.07
C ALA A 345 16.25 0.38 -0.37
N LEU A 346 15.56 1.52 -0.57
CA LEU A 346 16.19 2.82 -0.86
C LEU A 346 17.17 3.29 0.22
N GLN A 347 16.83 3.09 1.50
CA GLN A 347 17.68 3.50 2.62
C GLN A 347 18.92 2.63 2.79
N HIS A 348 18.80 1.33 2.55
CA HIS A 348 19.88 0.36 2.78
C HIS A 348 20.70 0.05 1.52
N ASN A 349 20.23 0.43 0.32
CA ASN A 349 20.79 0.03 -0.98
C ASN A 349 20.80 -1.50 -1.18
N VAL A 350 19.75 -2.17 -0.70
CA VAL A 350 19.58 -3.63 -0.76
C VAL A 350 18.22 -3.94 -1.37
N MET A 351 18.22 -4.79 -2.40
CA MET A 351 17.02 -5.34 -3.02
C MET A 351 16.63 -6.64 -2.27
N PRO A 352 15.43 -6.74 -1.68
CA PRO A 352 14.94 -7.96 -1.04
C PRO A 352 14.81 -9.15 -1.99
N PRO A 353 14.94 -10.39 -1.51
CA PRO A 353 14.88 -11.59 -2.35
C PRO A 353 13.45 -11.99 -2.76
N THR A 354 13.30 -12.51 -3.99
CA THR A 354 12.22 -13.46 -4.31
C THR A 354 12.65 -14.84 -3.85
N ILE A 355 12.18 -15.27 -2.68
CA ILE A 355 12.59 -16.57 -2.11
C ILE A 355 11.85 -17.74 -2.78
N ASN A 356 12.55 -18.86 -2.91
CA ASN A 356 12.16 -20.11 -3.60
C ASN A 356 12.10 -20.03 -5.14
N LEU A 357 12.69 -19.00 -5.73
CA LEU A 357 12.86 -18.93 -7.17
C LEU A 357 14.05 -19.80 -7.58
N ALA A 358 13.82 -21.12 -7.66
CA ALA A 358 14.83 -22.10 -8.05
C ALA A 358 15.08 -22.14 -9.57
N GLU A 359 14.01 -22.02 -10.36
CA GLU A 359 14.03 -22.07 -11.83
C GLU A 359 13.06 -21.03 -12.40
N THR A 360 13.28 -20.63 -13.66
CA THR A 360 12.41 -19.71 -14.41
C THR A 360 12.08 -20.32 -15.77
N THR A 361 10.91 -20.01 -16.33
CA THR A 361 10.56 -20.34 -17.72
C THR A 361 11.16 -19.30 -18.68
N GLU A 362 11.25 -19.64 -19.97
CA GLU A 362 11.91 -18.81 -21.02
C GLU A 362 11.41 -17.35 -21.11
N GLU A 363 10.19 -17.07 -20.65
CA GLU A 363 9.60 -15.73 -20.63
C GLU A 363 10.08 -14.86 -19.44
N PHE A 364 10.64 -15.47 -18.39
CA PHE A 364 11.15 -14.78 -17.20
C PHE A 364 12.69 -14.66 -17.28
N THR A 365 13.17 -13.52 -17.80
CA THR A 365 14.59 -13.28 -18.14
C THR A 365 15.23 -12.06 -17.46
N LEU A 366 14.55 -11.45 -16.49
CA LEU A 366 15.05 -10.30 -15.72
C LEU A 366 15.81 -10.75 -14.45
N ASN A 367 16.41 -9.82 -13.72
CA ASN A 367 16.97 -10.11 -12.40
C ASN A 367 15.86 -10.13 -11.34
N TYR A 368 15.30 -11.31 -11.07
CA TYR A 368 14.23 -11.51 -10.09
C TYR A 368 14.69 -11.52 -8.60
N VAL A 369 15.94 -11.14 -8.33
CA VAL A 369 16.60 -11.21 -7.02
C VAL A 369 16.41 -12.59 -6.35
N PRO A 370 16.80 -13.70 -7.01
CA PRO A 370 16.44 -15.04 -6.56
C PRO A 370 17.12 -15.44 -5.24
N ASN A 371 16.31 -15.85 -4.26
CA ASN A 371 16.67 -16.53 -3.01
C ASN A 371 17.58 -15.80 -2.00
N GLN A 372 18.32 -14.77 -2.40
CA GLN A 372 19.21 -13.99 -1.53
C GLN A 372 19.13 -12.50 -1.86
N PRO A 373 19.19 -11.60 -0.86
CA PRO A 373 19.20 -10.16 -1.10
C PRO A 373 20.42 -9.73 -1.92
N GLN A 374 20.27 -8.66 -2.69
CA GLN A 374 21.34 -8.13 -3.54
C GLN A 374 21.60 -6.65 -3.26
N GLU A 375 22.86 -6.28 -3.02
CA GLU A 375 23.26 -4.88 -2.90
C GLU A 375 23.23 -4.19 -4.27
N LYS A 376 22.65 -2.98 -4.32
CA LYS A 376 22.63 -2.11 -5.49
C LYS A 376 22.35 -0.68 -5.03
N GLU A 377 23.08 0.32 -5.55
CA GLU A 377 22.70 1.71 -5.30
C GLU A 377 21.33 2.02 -5.94
N LEU A 378 20.35 2.37 -5.11
CA LEU A 378 18.99 2.69 -5.55
C LEU A 378 18.76 4.21 -5.49
N ARG A 379 18.44 4.82 -6.63
CA ARG A 379 18.02 6.24 -6.70
C ARG A 379 16.51 6.37 -6.53
N ALA A 380 15.74 5.56 -7.25
CA ALA A 380 14.31 5.40 -7.10
C ALA A 380 13.89 3.92 -7.11
N VAL A 381 12.70 3.66 -6.53
CA VAL A 381 12.06 2.34 -6.47
C VAL A 381 10.58 2.48 -6.81
N LEU A 382 10.07 1.57 -7.64
CA LEU A 382 8.64 1.36 -7.85
C LEU A 382 8.10 0.30 -6.88
N SER A 383 6.86 0.48 -6.42
CA SER A 383 6.08 -0.52 -5.70
C SER A 383 4.73 -0.68 -6.38
N ASN A 384 4.41 -1.89 -6.83
CA ASN A 384 3.26 -2.21 -7.66
C ASN A 384 2.16 -2.94 -6.90
N SER A 385 0.89 -2.67 -7.25
CA SER A 385 -0.27 -3.36 -6.68
C SER A 385 -1.44 -3.39 -7.67
N PHE A 386 -1.84 -4.58 -8.12
CA PHE A 386 -2.78 -4.74 -9.24
C PHE A 386 -4.05 -5.49 -8.78
N GLY A 387 -5.12 -4.70 -8.62
CA GLY A 387 -6.40 -5.01 -7.99
C GLY A 387 -7.36 -5.87 -8.81
N PHE A 388 -8.14 -6.72 -8.14
CA PHE A 388 -9.34 -7.29 -8.75
C PHE A 388 -10.36 -6.22 -9.15
N GLY A 389 -11.17 -6.52 -10.16
CA GLY A 389 -11.82 -5.50 -10.99
C GLY A 389 -10.85 -4.80 -11.96
N GLY A 390 -9.57 -5.18 -11.98
CA GLY A 390 -8.54 -4.61 -12.84
C GLY A 390 -8.15 -3.19 -12.44
N THR A 391 -7.92 -2.94 -11.15
CA THR A 391 -7.64 -1.60 -10.59
C THR A 391 -6.17 -1.48 -10.15
N ASN A 392 -5.38 -0.72 -10.89
CA ASN A 392 -3.92 -0.78 -10.82
C ASN A 392 -3.32 0.46 -10.17
N ALA A 393 -2.44 0.26 -9.18
CA ALA A 393 -1.67 1.30 -8.52
C ALA A 393 -0.16 1.04 -8.63
N SER A 394 0.60 2.09 -8.93
CA SER A 394 2.06 2.10 -8.81
C SER A 394 2.52 3.34 -8.05
N LEU A 395 3.34 3.12 -7.03
CA LEU A 395 3.97 4.16 -6.22
C LEU A 395 5.46 4.24 -6.54
N LEU A 396 5.99 5.45 -6.71
CA LEU A 396 7.41 5.69 -6.97
C LEU A 396 8.02 6.50 -5.83
N PHE A 397 9.01 5.91 -5.16
CA PHE A 397 9.76 6.50 -4.07
C PHE A 397 11.17 6.89 -4.54
N SER A 398 11.74 7.97 -4.00
CA SER A 398 13.17 8.29 -4.14
C SER A 398 13.82 8.64 -2.81
N LYS A 399 15.16 8.67 -2.80
CA LYS A 399 15.93 9.48 -1.84
C LYS A 399 15.56 10.96 -1.96
#